data_AF-A0A8H7ZY44-F1
#
_entry.id   AF-A0A8H7ZY44-F1
#
_cell.length_a   1.000
_cell.length_b   1.000
_cell.length_c   1.000
_cell.angle_alpha   90.00
_cell.angle_beta   90.00
_cell.angle_gamma   90.00
#
_symmetry.space_group_name_H-M   'P 1'
#
loop_
_entity.id
_entity.type
_entity.pdbx_description
1 polymer ?
#
loop_
_entity_poly.entity_id
_entity_poly.type
_entity_poly.pdbx_seq_one_letter_code
_entity_poly.pdbx_strand_id
1 'polypeptide(L)'
;MSRSSLSSAVRFTATSVAASVKGSSTAAPSLPCLAGALLPAAARRSFVCASEGAALTLRAGATPSASLATPYLTLDFGGTKEVVFERSDFPRDKLLATFQNDTLAMIGYGPQGRGQALNARDQGLDIVVGVRKDGDSWKKAVADGWVSGAMTFFAGDFTEIPNKTLFSIEEACKKGTIILYLLSDAAQKSEWGMVKPHLTEGKTLCFAHGFSVVYKDQTNIVPPENID
;
A
#
# COMPACT_ATOMS: atom_id res chain seq x y z
N MET A 1 -25.60 -20.98 59.42
CA MET A 1 -24.50 -21.82 59.95
C MET A 1 -23.51 -22.02 58.80
N SER A 2 -22.58 -21.11 58.56
CA SER A 2 -21.31 -20.87 59.28
C SER A 2 -20.16 -21.71 58.71
N ARG A 3 -19.07 -20.97 58.41
CA ARG A 3 -17.66 -21.35 58.13
C ARG A 3 -17.28 -21.40 56.63
N SER A 4 -16.64 -20.38 56.05
CA SER A 4 -15.23 -19.89 56.21
C SER A 4 -14.23 -20.88 55.60
N SER A 5 -13.14 -20.57 54.92
CA SER A 5 -12.35 -19.38 54.51
C SER A 5 -11.12 -19.97 53.76
N LEU A 6 -10.20 -19.12 53.26
CA LEU A 6 -8.87 -19.39 52.64
C LEU A 6 -8.93 -19.37 51.11
N SER A 7 -8.68 -18.27 50.39
CA SER A 7 -7.58 -17.28 50.44
C SER A 7 -6.19 -17.92 50.32
N SER A 8 -5.64 -17.90 49.10
CA SER A 8 -4.18 -17.89 48.91
C SER A 8 -3.84 -17.01 47.71
N ALA A 9 -3.32 -15.83 48.03
CA ALA A 9 -2.80 -14.85 47.10
C ALA A 9 -1.40 -15.26 46.66
N VAL A 10 -1.18 -15.46 45.37
CA VAL A 10 0.15 -15.62 44.78
C VAL A 10 0.76 -14.24 44.59
N ARG A 11 1.64 -13.84 45.52
CA ARG A 11 2.46 -12.64 45.43
C ARG A 11 3.64 -12.89 44.47
N PHE A 12 3.70 -12.14 43.38
CA PHE A 12 4.91 -11.97 42.58
C PHE A 12 5.83 -10.99 43.31
N THR A 13 6.99 -11.46 43.77
CA THR A 13 8.08 -10.60 44.23
C THR A 13 8.93 -10.17 43.05
N ALA A 14 8.92 -8.87 42.75
CA ALA A 14 9.86 -8.24 41.83
C ALA A 14 11.23 -8.10 42.52
N THR A 15 12.25 -8.74 41.97
CA THR A 15 13.64 -8.50 42.35
C THR A 15 14.24 -7.54 41.34
N SER A 16 14.45 -6.28 41.74
CA SER A 16 15.20 -5.30 40.98
C SER A 16 16.69 -5.58 41.11
N VAL A 17 17.42 -5.61 39.99
CA VAL A 17 18.88 -5.47 39.98
C VAL A 17 19.20 -4.12 39.35
N ALA A 18 19.58 -3.18 40.21
CA ALA A 18 20.24 -1.95 39.84
C ALA A 18 21.75 -2.21 39.74
N ALA A 19 22.39 -1.81 38.64
CA ALA A 19 23.84 -1.74 38.54
C ALA A 19 24.25 -0.33 38.10
N SER A 20 25.16 0.22 38.89
CA SER A 20 25.55 1.62 38.99
C SER A 20 26.56 2.08 37.92
N VAL A 21 26.46 3.37 37.65
CA VAL A 21 27.32 4.28 36.87
C VAL A 21 28.77 4.35 37.37
N LYS A 22 29.72 4.39 36.43
CA LYS A 22 30.97 5.19 36.39
C LYS A 22 31.22 5.48 34.90
N GLY A 23 31.45 6.68 34.36
CA GLY A 23 31.97 7.93 34.93
C GLY A 23 33.42 8.12 34.51
N SER A 24 33.69 8.66 33.31
CA SER A 24 34.96 9.36 33.01
C SER A 24 34.84 10.21 31.73
N SER A 25 35.00 11.52 31.91
CA SER A 25 35.07 12.56 30.89
C SER A 25 36.44 12.67 30.23
N THR A 26 36.48 13.15 28.99
CA THR A 26 37.46 14.12 28.44
C THR A 26 37.00 14.53 27.03
N ALA A 27 36.48 15.75 26.86
CA ALA A 27 37.22 16.96 26.43
C ALA A 27 37.49 17.01 24.91
N ALA A 28 36.73 17.86 24.23
CA ALA A 28 36.99 18.34 22.87
C ALA A 28 38.20 19.28 22.83
N PRO A 29 38.83 19.46 21.66
CA PRO A 29 39.36 20.77 21.31
C PRO A 29 38.92 21.25 19.91
N SER A 30 38.96 22.58 19.83
CA SER A 30 38.56 23.51 18.79
C SER A 30 39.38 23.48 17.50
N LEU A 31 38.76 24.02 16.44
CA LEU A 31 39.33 24.46 15.16
C LEU A 31 40.62 25.30 15.32
N PRO A 32 41.44 25.34 14.25
CA PRO A 32 41.56 26.63 13.57
C PRO A 32 41.48 26.55 12.02
N CYS A 33 41.06 27.70 11.49
CA CYS A 33 41.06 28.18 10.12
C CYS A 33 42.44 28.16 9.45
N LEU A 34 42.52 27.74 8.17
CA LEU A 34 43.53 28.09 7.16
C LEU A 34 42.97 27.64 5.78
N ALA A 35 42.49 28.58 4.95
CA ALA A 35 43.25 29.29 3.92
C ALA A 35 43.47 28.49 2.61
N GLY A 36 42.71 28.88 1.59
CA GLY A 36 43.13 29.03 0.19
C GLY A 36 43.78 27.84 -0.52
N ALA A 37 43.00 27.12 -1.33
CA ALA A 37 43.52 26.42 -2.50
C ALA A 37 42.72 26.84 -3.74
N LEU A 38 43.41 27.60 -4.61
CA LEU A 38 42.94 28.09 -5.90
C LEU A 38 42.66 26.92 -6.86
N LEU A 39 41.49 26.95 -7.50
CA LEU A 39 41.19 26.22 -8.73
C LEU A 39 41.72 27.03 -9.93
N PRO A 40 42.41 26.42 -10.92
CA PRO A 40 42.85 27.17 -12.09
C PRO A 40 41.74 27.32 -13.14
N ALA A 41 41.89 28.40 -13.89
CA ALA A 41 40.96 29.03 -14.81
C ALA A 41 40.46 28.18 -15.98
N ALA A 42 39.17 28.33 -16.27
CA ALA A 42 38.54 27.96 -17.53
C ALA A 42 39.15 28.77 -18.69
N ALA A 43 39.79 28.07 -19.63
CA ALA A 43 40.24 28.65 -20.88
C ALA A 43 39.06 28.78 -21.86
N ARG A 44 38.61 30.02 -22.06
CA ARG A 44 37.80 30.40 -23.23
C ARG A 44 38.64 30.24 -24.50
N ARG A 45 38.13 29.49 -25.48
CA ARG A 45 38.53 29.63 -26.89
C ARG A 45 37.30 29.70 -27.76
N SER A 46 36.94 30.94 -28.10
CA SER A 46 36.14 31.28 -29.27
C SER A 46 36.97 31.05 -30.53
N PHE A 47 36.46 30.23 -31.45
CA PHE A 47 36.94 30.15 -32.83
C PHE A 47 35.77 30.45 -33.77
N VAL A 48 36.03 31.37 -34.71
CA VAL A 48 35.11 31.88 -35.71
C VAL A 48 35.18 31.02 -36.99
N CYS A 49 33.99 30.75 -37.53
CA CYS A 49 33.54 30.64 -38.92
C CYS A 49 34.51 30.28 -40.07
N ALA A 50 34.16 29.21 -40.82
CA ALA A 50 34.16 29.04 -42.28
C ALA A 50 33.84 27.55 -42.58
N SER A 51 33.22 27.08 -43.65
CA SER A 51 32.41 27.59 -44.77
C SER A 51 31.94 26.33 -45.54
N GLU A 52 30.73 26.37 -46.11
CA GLU A 52 30.21 25.58 -47.24
C GLU A 52 30.18 24.03 -47.21
N GLY A 53 28.97 23.49 -47.40
CA GLY A 53 28.75 22.08 -47.71
C GLY A 53 27.28 21.73 -47.97
N ALA A 54 26.90 21.75 -49.25
CA ALA A 54 25.78 21.03 -49.89
C ALA A 54 24.37 21.11 -49.28
N ALA A 55 23.49 21.89 -49.91
CA ALA A 55 22.05 21.81 -49.73
C ALA A 55 21.52 20.47 -50.32
N LEU A 56 21.36 19.46 -49.46
CA LEU A 56 20.63 18.24 -49.78
C LEU A 56 19.13 18.54 -49.64
N THR A 57 18.42 18.65 -50.77
CA THR A 57 16.95 18.69 -50.79
C THR A 57 16.41 17.36 -50.24
N LEU A 58 16.08 17.35 -48.94
CA LEU A 58 15.27 16.29 -48.36
C LEU A 58 13.89 16.33 -49.02
N ARG A 59 13.58 15.32 -49.84
CA ARG A 59 12.19 14.97 -50.11
C ARG A 59 11.55 14.65 -48.76
N ALA A 60 10.54 15.42 -48.38
CA ALA A 60 9.65 15.09 -47.28
C ALA A 60 8.99 13.73 -47.59
N GLY A 61 9.56 12.67 -47.03
CA GLY A 61 8.91 11.37 -46.97
C GLY A 61 7.62 11.54 -46.18
N ALA A 62 6.52 11.04 -46.74
CA ALA A 62 5.24 11.00 -46.05
C ALA A 62 5.43 10.40 -44.66
N THR A 63 5.16 11.19 -43.63
CA THR A 63 5.01 10.70 -42.27
C THR A 63 3.95 9.60 -42.31
N PRO A 64 4.23 8.38 -41.81
CA PRO A 64 3.17 7.41 -41.65
C PRO A 64 2.14 8.05 -40.72
N SER A 65 0.93 8.24 -41.26
CA SER A 65 -0.24 8.62 -40.49
C SER A 65 -0.31 7.63 -39.33
N ALA A 66 -0.11 8.12 -38.11
CA ALA A 66 -0.26 7.32 -36.91
C ALA A 66 -1.67 6.73 -36.94
N SER A 67 -1.78 5.43 -37.25
CA SER A 67 -2.99 4.69 -36.97
C SER A 67 -3.19 4.82 -35.47
N LEU A 68 -4.30 5.42 -35.05
CA LEU A 68 -4.68 5.51 -33.65
C LEU A 68 -4.59 4.10 -33.06
N ALA A 69 -3.51 3.84 -32.32
CA ALA A 69 -3.27 2.52 -31.76
C ALA A 69 -4.41 2.23 -30.80
N THR A 70 -5.10 1.11 -31.01
CA THR A 70 -6.01 0.57 -30.01
C THR A 70 -5.26 0.48 -28.69
N PRO A 71 -5.88 0.85 -27.55
CA PRO A 71 -5.21 1.00 -26.25
C PRO A 71 -4.89 -0.35 -25.58
N TYR A 72 -4.71 -1.39 -26.40
CA TYR A 72 -4.40 -2.74 -25.98
C TYR A 72 -3.79 -3.50 -27.15
N LEU A 73 -2.88 -4.41 -26.82
CA LEU A 73 -2.20 -5.28 -27.76
C LEU A 73 -3.08 -6.51 -28.01
N THR A 74 -3.15 -6.99 -29.26
CA THR A 74 -3.75 -8.30 -29.55
C THR A 74 -2.63 -9.27 -29.90
N LEU A 75 -2.45 -10.31 -29.09
CA LEU A 75 -1.44 -11.35 -29.29
C LEU A 75 -2.10 -12.66 -29.74
N ASP A 76 -1.39 -13.43 -30.55
CA ASP A 76 -1.83 -14.75 -31.00
C ASP A 76 -1.09 -15.84 -30.23
N PHE A 77 -1.84 -16.63 -29.47
CA PHE A 77 -1.36 -17.79 -28.71
C PHE A 77 -1.84 -19.07 -29.40
N GLY A 78 -1.04 -19.57 -30.36
CA GLY A 78 -1.30 -20.85 -31.01
C GLY A 78 -2.60 -20.89 -31.84
N GLY A 79 -2.96 -19.78 -32.46
CA GLY A 79 -4.21 -19.60 -33.24
C GLY A 79 -5.33 -18.91 -32.46
N THR A 80 -5.16 -18.69 -31.15
CA THR A 80 -6.13 -17.98 -30.30
C THR A 80 -5.67 -16.54 -30.09
N LYS A 81 -6.44 -15.57 -30.60
CA LYS A 81 -6.15 -14.15 -30.41
C LYS A 81 -6.68 -13.68 -29.07
N GLU A 82 -5.80 -13.15 -28.23
CA GLU A 82 -6.14 -12.61 -26.93
C GLU A 82 -5.75 -11.14 -26.83
N VAL A 83 -6.55 -10.37 -26.10
CA VAL A 83 -6.28 -8.98 -25.78
C VAL A 83 -5.40 -8.92 -24.54
N VAL A 84 -4.25 -8.24 -24.68
CA VAL A 84 -3.26 -8.05 -23.62
C VAL A 84 -3.11 -6.56 -23.37
N PHE A 85 -3.22 -6.18 -22.11
CA PHE A 85 -2.98 -4.82 -21.66
C PHE A 85 -1.55 -4.69 -21.14
N GLU A 86 -0.84 -3.69 -21.63
CA GLU A 86 0.50 -3.34 -21.18
C GLU A 86 0.45 -2.18 -20.17
N ARG A 87 1.58 -1.94 -19.50
CA ARG A 87 1.70 -0.83 -18.55
C ARG A 87 1.46 0.53 -19.21
N SER A 88 1.78 0.68 -20.49
CA SER A 88 1.54 1.90 -21.28
C SER A 88 0.05 2.22 -21.47
N ASP A 89 -0.83 1.22 -21.40
CA ASP A 89 -2.27 1.40 -21.61
C ASP A 89 -2.98 1.99 -20.38
N PHE A 90 -2.35 1.81 -19.20
CA PHE A 90 -2.77 2.37 -17.91
C PHE A 90 -1.62 3.14 -17.26
N PRO A 91 -1.28 4.34 -17.79
CA PRO A 91 -0.36 5.23 -17.10
C PRO A 91 -0.95 5.68 -15.77
N ARG A 92 -0.08 6.15 -14.86
CA ARG A 92 -0.47 6.54 -13.50
C ARG A 92 -1.63 7.53 -13.46
N ASP A 93 -1.63 8.53 -14.34
CA ASP A 93 -2.67 9.57 -14.35
C ASP A 93 -4.05 9.00 -14.69
N LYS A 94 -4.10 8.06 -15.64
CA LYS A 94 -5.33 7.36 -16.00
C LYS A 94 -5.79 6.46 -14.85
N LEU A 95 -4.88 5.76 -14.19
CA LEU A 95 -5.18 4.93 -13.02
C LEU A 95 -5.80 5.76 -11.88
N LEU A 96 -5.22 6.91 -11.57
CA LEU A 96 -5.74 7.80 -10.53
C LEU A 96 -7.10 8.38 -10.92
N ALA A 97 -7.30 8.75 -12.19
CA ALA A 97 -8.59 9.23 -12.69
C ALA A 97 -9.69 8.15 -12.64
N THR A 98 -9.34 6.88 -12.94
CA THR A 98 -10.28 5.76 -12.85
C THR A 98 -10.77 5.52 -11.42
N PHE A 99 -9.87 5.55 -10.44
CA PHE A 99 -10.17 5.23 -9.04
C PHE A 99 -10.31 6.45 -8.14
N GLN A 100 -10.50 7.66 -8.69
CA GLN A 100 -10.51 8.90 -7.92
C GLN A 100 -11.62 8.98 -6.86
N ASN A 101 -12.72 8.26 -7.06
CA ASN A 101 -13.88 8.22 -6.17
C ASN A 101 -13.95 6.91 -5.37
N ASP A 102 -12.95 6.05 -5.54
CA ASP A 102 -12.94 4.71 -4.97
C ASP A 102 -11.96 4.61 -3.81
N THR A 103 -12.41 3.94 -2.76
CA THR A 103 -11.57 3.56 -1.63
C THR A 103 -11.34 2.05 -1.72
N LEU A 104 -10.10 1.62 -1.88
CA LEU A 104 -9.77 0.20 -1.93
C LEU A 104 -9.56 -0.36 -0.52
N ALA A 105 -10.44 -1.26 -0.09
CA ALA A 105 -10.32 -1.98 1.17
C ALA A 105 -9.55 -3.28 0.98
N MET A 106 -8.31 -3.30 1.46
CA MET A 106 -7.44 -4.47 1.47
C MET A 106 -7.75 -5.33 2.70
N ILE A 107 -8.55 -6.39 2.53
CA ILE A 107 -8.97 -7.25 3.62
C ILE A 107 -7.97 -8.40 3.78
N GLY A 108 -7.15 -8.30 4.81
CA GLY A 108 -6.04 -9.22 5.05
C GLY A 108 -4.68 -8.61 4.72
N TYR A 109 -3.69 -8.96 5.53
CA TYR A 109 -2.32 -8.44 5.41
C TYR A 109 -1.31 -9.59 5.51
N GLY A 110 -1.55 -10.61 4.69
CA GLY A 110 -0.60 -11.69 4.40
C GLY A 110 0.36 -11.30 3.26
N PRO A 111 1.00 -12.26 2.58
CA PRO A 111 1.91 -11.96 1.47
C PRO A 111 1.26 -11.19 0.32
N GLN A 112 0.08 -11.62 -0.15
CA GLN A 112 -0.66 -10.95 -1.23
C GLN A 112 -1.21 -9.60 -0.77
N GLY A 113 -1.89 -9.56 0.38
CA GLY A 113 -2.45 -8.34 0.95
C GLY A 113 -1.42 -7.25 1.21
N ARG A 114 -0.28 -7.60 1.83
CA ARG A 114 0.82 -6.66 2.07
C ARG A 114 1.41 -6.13 0.76
N GLY A 115 1.72 -7.01 -0.19
CA GLY A 115 2.30 -6.61 -1.48
C GLY A 115 1.38 -5.68 -2.27
N GLN A 116 0.11 -6.04 -2.39
CA GLN A 116 -0.87 -5.22 -3.13
C GLN A 116 -1.15 -3.89 -2.43
N ALA A 117 -1.30 -3.88 -1.10
CA ALA A 117 -1.56 -2.66 -0.35
C ALA A 117 -0.38 -1.66 -0.43
N LEU A 118 0.86 -2.14 -0.30
CA LEU A 118 2.04 -1.27 -0.44
C LEU A 118 2.18 -0.73 -1.87
N ASN A 119 1.98 -1.58 -2.88
CA ASN A 119 2.04 -1.15 -4.26
C ASN A 119 0.97 -0.09 -4.59
N ALA A 120 -0.27 -0.29 -4.11
CA ALA A 120 -1.36 0.67 -4.31
C ALA A 120 -1.06 2.01 -3.61
N ARG A 121 -0.48 1.95 -2.40
CA ARG A 121 -0.04 3.13 -1.64
C ARG A 121 0.97 3.95 -2.42
N ASP A 122 1.97 3.27 -2.96
CA ASP A 122 3.07 3.90 -3.67
C ASP A 122 2.61 4.50 -5.02
N GLN A 123 1.51 3.99 -5.60
CA GLN A 123 0.84 4.64 -6.74
C GLN A 123 0.02 5.88 -6.35
N GLY A 124 -0.37 6.01 -5.07
CA GLY A 124 -1.18 7.12 -4.56
C GLY A 124 -2.69 6.88 -4.59
N LEU A 125 -3.12 5.61 -4.60
CA LEU A 125 -4.53 5.25 -4.48
C LEU A 125 -5.03 5.44 -3.04
N ASP A 126 -6.33 5.75 -2.89
CA ASP A 126 -6.98 5.77 -1.58
C ASP A 126 -7.24 4.34 -1.09
N ILE A 127 -6.60 3.99 0.01
CA ILE A 127 -6.53 2.61 0.47
C ILE A 127 -6.68 2.52 1.99
N VAL A 128 -7.43 1.51 2.40
CA VAL A 128 -7.62 1.15 3.80
C VAL A 128 -7.31 -0.32 3.99
N VAL A 129 -6.61 -0.66 5.08
CA VAL A 129 -6.27 -2.04 5.42
C VAL A 129 -7.21 -2.53 6.51
N GLY A 130 -7.91 -3.63 6.23
CA GLY A 130 -8.78 -4.32 7.16
C GLY A 130 -8.11 -5.57 7.70
N VAL A 131 -7.78 -5.60 8.98
CA VAL A 131 -7.15 -6.75 9.64
C VAL A 131 -7.77 -7.00 11.02
N ARG A 132 -7.63 -8.23 11.51
CA ARG A 132 -8.02 -8.56 12.89
C ARG A 132 -7.16 -7.76 13.87
N LYS A 133 -7.81 -7.14 14.86
CA LYS A 133 -7.16 -6.30 15.88
C LYS A 133 -6.13 -7.11 16.67
N ASP A 134 -5.02 -6.46 17.03
CA ASP A 134 -3.95 -6.96 17.90
C ASP A 134 -3.20 -8.25 17.45
N GLY A 135 -3.49 -8.75 16.24
CA GLY A 135 -2.79 -9.90 15.65
C GLY A 135 -1.42 -9.57 15.05
N ASP A 136 -0.71 -10.58 14.55
CA ASP A 136 0.61 -10.39 13.95
C ASP A 136 0.56 -9.55 12.66
N SER A 137 -0.47 -9.76 11.84
CA SER A 137 -0.73 -8.94 10.65
C SER A 137 -1.00 -7.47 11.01
N TRP A 138 -1.64 -7.20 12.15
CA TRP A 138 -1.85 -5.84 12.63
C TRP A 138 -0.53 -5.16 12.97
N LYS A 139 0.33 -5.84 13.75
CA LYS A 139 1.66 -5.33 14.12
C LYS A 139 2.52 -5.07 12.87
N LYS A 140 2.46 -5.97 11.88
CA LYS A 140 3.15 -5.80 10.59
C LYS A 140 2.64 -4.58 9.82
N ALA A 141 1.32 -4.38 9.77
CA ALA A 141 0.75 -3.20 9.13
C ALA A 141 1.20 -1.91 9.84
N VAL A 142 1.15 -1.86 11.17
CA VAL A 142 1.66 -0.69 11.91
C VAL A 142 3.15 -0.46 11.63
N ALA A 143 3.96 -1.51 11.58
CA ALA A 143 5.39 -1.41 11.26
C ALA A 143 5.66 -0.92 9.83
N ASP A 144 4.79 -1.24 8.87
CA ASP A 144 4.88 -0.75 7.49
C ASP A 144 4.32 0.69 7.32
N GLY A 145 3.88 1.33 8.41
CA GLY A 145 3.42 2.73 8.44
C GLY A 145 1.91 2.92 8.33
N TRP A 146 1.11 1.85 8.47
CA TRP A 146 -0.35 1.97 8.49
C TRP A 146 -0.83 2.53 9.84
N VAL A 147 -1.71 3.54 9.80
CA VAL A 147 -2.13 4.26 11.00
C VAL A 147 -3.33 3.55 11.63
N SER A 148 -3.08 2.77 12.68
CA SER A 148 -4.14 2.31 13.57
C SER A 148 -4.65 3.51 14.35
N GLY A 149 -5.87 3.95 14.05
CA GLY A 149 -6.53 4.93 14.90
C GLY A 149 -6.99 4.27 16.19
N ALA A 150 -6.05 4.00 17.09
CA ALA A 150 -6.34 3.87 18.51
C ALA A 150 -6.73 5.26 18.99
N MET A 151 -7.88 5.41 19.66
CA MET A 151 -8.21 6.69 20.30
C MET A 151 -7.05 7.09 21.20
N THR A 152 -6.38 8.17 20.85
CA THR A 152 -5.48 8.83 21.76
C THR A 152 -6.32 9.78 22.61
N PHE A 153 -6.40 9.50 23.90
CA PHE A 153 -6.95 10.43 24.89
C PHE A 153 -5.98 11.61 25.03
N PHE A 154 -6.07 12.59 24.13
CA PHE A 154 -5.46 13.90 24.35
C PHE A 154 -6.56 14.88 24.78
N ALA A 155 -6.42 15.43 25.98
CA ALA A 155 -7.21 16.56 26.49
C ALA A 155 -8.73 16.34 26.66
N GLY A 156 -9.19 15.11 26.93
CA GLY A 156 -10.57 14.86 27.37
C GLY A 156 -11.64 14.98 26.27
N ASP A 157 -11.22 15.12 25.01
CA ASP A 157 -12.09 15.07 23.84
C ASP A 157 -11.81 13.80 23.03
N PHE A 158 -12.87 13.18 22.53
CA PHE A 158 -12.79 11.99 21.69
C PHE A 158 -12.67 12.44 20.24
N THR A 159 -11.48 12.90 19.86
CA THR A 159 -11.24 13.35 18.49
C THR A 159 -10.71 12.19 17.65
N GLU A 160 -11.38 11.91 16.52
CA GLU A 160 -10.93 10.90 15.56
C GLU A 160 -9.57 11.30 14.96
N ILE A 161 -8.63 10.36 14.90
CA ILE A 161 -7.30 10.61 14.34
C ILE A 161 -7.43 10.91 12.85
N PRO A 162 -6.92 12.06 12.35
CA PRO A 162 -6.91 12.34 10.92
C PRO A 162 -6.03 11.30 10.20
N ASN A 163 -6.47 10.84 9.02
CA ASN A 163 -5.75 9.88 8.17
C ASN A 163 -5.57 8.47 8.75
N LYS A 164 -6.59 7.96 9.46
CA LYS A 164 -6.65 6.55 9.85
C LYS A 164 -6.74 5.66 8.60
N THR A 165 -5.78 4.75 8.43
CA THR A 165 -5.68 3.84 7.28
C THR A 165 -5.72 2.36 7.67
N LEU A 166 -5.67 2.04 8.98
CA LEU A 166 -5.76 0.68 9.51
C LEU A 166 -7.01 0.52 10.37
N PHE A 167 -7.82 -0.48 10.01
CA PHE A 167 -9.15 -0.71 10.56
C PHE A 167 -9.39 -2.18 10.88
N SER A 168 -10.45 -2.45 11.64
CA SER A 168 -11.01 -3.80 11.68
C SER A 168 -11.59 -4.20 10.32
N ILE A 169 -11.78 -5.50 10.10
CA ILE A 169 -12.33 -6.03 8.84
C ILE A 169 -13.68 -5.38 8.52
N GLU A 170 -14.61 -5.31 9.48
CA GLU A 170 -15.93 -4.70 9.29
C GLU A 170 -15.86 -3.21 8.92
N GLU A 171 -15.05 -2.44 9.65
CA GLU A 171 -14.88 -1.01 9.40
C GLU A 171 -14.26 -0.74 8.02
N ALA A 172 -13.29 -1.56 7.61
CA ALA A 172 -12.70 -1.47 6.28
C ALA A 172 -13.72 -1.79 5.19
N CYS A 173 -14.52 -2.84 5.35
CA CYS A 173 -15.59 -3.20 4.39
C CYS A 173 -16.67 -2.12 4.30
N LYS A 174 -16.97 -1.41 5.39
CA LYS A 174 -17.91 -0.26 5.35
C LYS A 174 -17.35 0.89 4.51
N LYS A 175 -16.06 1.23 4.69
CA LYS A 175 -15.41 2.36 4.02
C LYS A 175 -15.06 2.08 2.55
N GLY A 176 -14.64 0.87 2.20
CA GLY A 176 -14.19 0.56 0.84
C GLY A 176 -15.33 0.45 -0.16
N THR A 177 -15.17 1.02 -1.34
CA THR A 177 -16.04 0.77 -2.51
C THR A 177 -15.62 -0.50 -3.23
N ILE A 178 -14.30 -0.71 -3.33
CA ILE A 178 -13.69 -1.92 -3.88
C ILE A 178 -13.07 -2.72 -2.74
N ILE A 179 -13.59 -3.92 -2.50
CA ILE A 179 -13.15 -4.79 -1.40
C ILE A 179 -12.29 -5.90 -1.98
N LEU A 180 -11.00 -5.88 -1.69
CA LEU A 180 -10.06 -6.95 -2.06
C LEU A 180 -10.01 -7.97 -0.93
N TYR A 181 -10.58 -9.15 -1.18
CA TYR A 181 -10.67 -10.22 -0.20
C TYR A 181 -9.44 -11.13 -0.24
N LEU A 182 -8.40 -10.73 0.50
CA LEU A 182 -7.04 -11.28 0.46
C LEU A 182 -6.70 -12.10 1.72
N LEU A 183 -7.71 -12.66 2.36
CA LEU A 183 -7.56 -13.64 3.44
C LEU A 183 -7.22 -15.03 2.86
N SER A 184 -6.69 -15.94 3.69
CA SER A 184 -6.59 -17.35 3.31
C SER A 184 -7.98 -17.95 3.09
N ASP A 185 -8.11 -18.98 2.25
CA ASP A 185 -9.43 -19.56 1.92
C ASP A 185 -10.23 -20.00 3.16
N ALA A 186 -9.54 -20.56 4.17
CA ALA A 186 -10.15 -20.91 5.45
C ALA A 186 -10.66 -19.69 6.23
N ALA A 187 -9.89 -18.60 6.24
CA ALA A 187 -10.31 -17.35 6.87
C ALA A 187 -11.39 -16.63 6.05
N GLN A 188 -11.37 -16.75 4.72
CA GLN A 188 -12.44 -16.22 3.87
C GLN A 188 -13.78 -16.85 4.24
N LYS A 189 -13.80 -18.17 4.49
CA LYS A 189 -14.99 -18.87 4.96
C LYS A 189 -15.44 -18.43 6.36
N SER A 190 -14.50 -18.24 7.29
CA SER A 190 -14.85 -17.86 8.67
C SER A 190 -15.36 -16.43 8.78
N GLU A 191 -14.78 -15.50 8.04
CA GLU A 191 -15.12 -14.07 8.12
C GLU A 191 -16.26 -13.66 7.18
N TRP A 192 -16.72 -14.56 6.29
CA TRP A 192 -17.74 -14.22 5.30
C TRP A 192 -19.03 -13.65 5.91
N GLY A 193 -19.45 -14.17 7.07
CA GLY A 193 -20.64 -13.68 7.76
C GLY A 193 -20.53 -12.22 8.21
N MET A 194 -19.32 -11.72 8.47
CA MET A 194 -19.05 -10.33 8.84
C MET A 194 -18.89 -9.43 7.61
N VAL A 195 -18.33 -9.97 6.51
CA VAL A 195 -18.08 -9.21 5.28
C VAL A 195 -19.36 -9.02 4.47
N LYS A 196 -20.16 -10.08 4.32
CA LYS A 196 -21.37 -10.11 3.48
C LYS A 196 -22.35 -8.95 3.73
N PRO A 197 -22.68 -8.56 4.99
CA PRO A 197 -23.61 -7.47 5.25
C PRO A 197 -23.12 -6.09 4.79
N HIS A 198 -21.82 -5.95 4.51
CA HIS A 198 -21.21 -4.68 4.08
C HIS A 198 -21.03 -4.60 2.56
N LEU A 199 -21.38 -5.66 1.83
CA LEU A 199 -21.42 -5.70 0.37
C LEU A 199 -22.74 -5.09 -0.12
N THR A 200 -22.80 -3.77 -0.15
CA THR A 200 -23.94 -2.99 -0.63
C THR A 200 -23.85 -2.75 -2.13
N GLU A 201 -24.97 -2.33 -2.74
CA GLU A 201 -25.04 -2.00 -4.16
C GLU A 201 -23.96 -0.99 -4.59
N GLY A 202 -23.39 -1.22 -5.78
CA GLY A 202 -22.32 -0.39 -6.35
C GLY A 202 -20.92 -0.63 -5.74
N LYS A 203 -20.79 -1.57 -4.81
CA LYS A 203 -19.47 -2.06 -4.36
C LYS A 203 -18.99 -3.19 -5.27
N THR A 204 -17.67 -3.38 -5.30
CA THR A 204 -17.02 -4.47 -6.02
C THR A 204 -16.31 -5.40 -5.04
N LEU A 205 -16.47 -6.71 -5.19
CA LEU A 205 -15.77 -7.73 -4.43
C LEU A 205 -14.71 -8.43 -5.31
N CYS A 206 -13.45 -8.12 -5.06
CA CYS A 206 -12.34 -8.70 -5.79
C CYS A 206 -11.68 -9.85 -5.01
N PHE A 207 -11.33 -10.92 -5.73
CA PHE A 207 -10.54 -12.02 -5.21
C PHE A 207 -9.20 -12.10 -5.95
N ALA A 208 -8.11 -12.39 -5.23
CA ALA A 208 -6.82 -12.69 -5.86
C ALA A 208 -6.73 -14.14 -6.38
N HIS A 209 -7.65 -15.01 -5.94
CA HIS A 209 -7.73 -16.40 -6.38
C HIS A 209 -9.19 -16.88 -6.42
N GLY A 210 -9.54 -17.66 -7.44
CA GLY A 210 -10.91 -18.11 -7.69
C GLY A 210 -11.42 -19.24 -6.80
N PHE A 211 -10.61 -19.76 -5.86
CA PHE A 211 -10.95 -20.94 -5.04
C PHE A 211 -12.32 -20.79 -4.35
N SER A 212 -12.55 -19.69 -3.66
CA SER A 212 -13.78 -19.46 -2.90
C SER A 212 -15.04 -19.42 -3.74
N VAL A 213 -14.95 -18.89 -4.96
CA VAL A 213 -16.07 -18.76 -5.90
C VAL A 213 -16.32 -20.08 -6.63
N VAL A 214 -15.26 -20.79 -7.04
CA VAL A 214 -15.36 -22.09 -7.72
C VAL A 214 -15.93 -23.15 -6.79
N TYR A 215 -15.47 -23.20 -5.53
CA TYR A 215 -15.93 -24.16 -4.52
C TYR A 215 -17.00 -23.58 -3.60
N LYS A 216 -17.87 -22.69 -4.12
CA LYS A 216 -18.93 -22.03 -3.35
C LYS A 216 -19.82 -23.00 -2.56
N ASP A 217 -20.03 -24.22 -3.07
CA ASP A 217 -20.81 -25.26 -2.41
C ASP A 217 -20.14 -25.79 -1.12
N GLN A 218 -18.82 -25.66 -1.01
CA GLN A 218 -18.04 -26.06 0.16
C GLN A 218 -17.69 -24.87 1.06
N THR A 219 -17.44 -23.70 0.47
CA THR A 219 -17.04 -22.48 1.20
C THR A 219 -18.26 -21.70 1.71
N ASN A 220 -19.43 -21.87 1.10
CA ASN A 220 -20.63 -21.05 1.33
C ASN A 220 -20.40 -19.54 1.07
N ILE A 221 -19.40 -19.20 0.26
CA ILE A 221 -19.13 -17.83 -0.17
C ILE A 221 -19.92 -17.60 -1.47
N VAL A 222 -21.10 -17.01 -1.31
CA VAL A 222 -21.97 -16.62 -2.41
C VAL A 222 -22.14 -15.11 -2.38
N PRO A 223 -21.45 -14.36 -3.27
CA PRO A 223 -21.59 -12.92 -3.40
C PRO A 223 -23.06 -12.53 -3.68
N PRO A 224 -23.54 -11.39 -3.16
CA PRO A 224 -24.82 -10.82 -3.57
C PRO A 224 -24.88 -10.56 -5.08
N GLU A 225 -26.07 -10.61 -5.68
CA GLU A 225 -26.25 -10.37 -7.12
C GLU A 225 -26.15 -8.89 -7.51
N ASN A 226 -26.25 -7.99 -6.54
CA ASN A 226 -26.28 -6.54 -6.73
C ASN A 226 -24.91 -5.87 -6.54
N ILE A 227 -23.83 -6.64 -6.61
CA ILE A 227 -22.45 -6.16 -6.55
C ILE A 227 -21.65 -6.68 -7.74
N ASP A 228 -20.57 -5.98 -8.06
CA ASP A 228 -19.59 -6.39 -9.07
C ASP A 228 -18.53 -7.36 -8.52
#